data_AF-A0A345C2Q0-F1
#
_entry.id   AF-A0A345C2Q0-F1
#
_cell.length_a   1.000
_cell.length_b   1.000
_cell.length_c   1.000
_cell.angle_alpha   90.00
_cell.angle_beta   90.00
_cell.angle_gamma   90.00
#
_symmetry.space_group_name_H-M   'P 1'
#
loop_
_entity.id
_entity.type
_entity.pdbx_description
1 polymer ?
#
loop_
_entity_poly.entity_id
_entity_poly.type
_entity_poly.pdbx_seq_one_letter_code
_entity_poly.pdbx_strand_id
1 'polypeptide(L)'
;MKRYKFFVSLLVLLFLYPNDLMAAELPIHLQEEGWRLIVDISDANSDRLCQPGDIDMYELTLANTSGSKKNVTMHTFDQLDDRHRDHGLAVEETDVLPTNASLGVRNLPIAQDVETLDVLILWQEEADGQYFKHHFSVPLQDAD
;
A
#
# COMPACT_ATOMS: atom_id res chain seq x y z
N MET A 1 22.31 -22.68 43.41
CA MET A 1 22.82 -22.19 42.11
C MET A 1 22.09 -22.90 40.95
N LYS A 2 20.87 -22.48 40.58
CA LYS A 2 20.07 -23.08 39.49
C LYS A 2 19.15 -22.05 38.80
N ARG A 3 19.60 -20.79 38.63
CA ARG A 3 18.79 -19.72 38.01
C ARG A 3 19.37 -19.14 36.71
N TYR A 4 20.61 -19.51 36.32
CA TYR A 4 21.25 -18.91 35.14
C TYR A 4 20.97 -19.65 33.82
N LYS A 5 20.51 -20.90 33.86
CA LYS A 5 20.33 -21.71 32.63
C LYS A 5 19.10 -21.34 31.79
N PHE A 6 18.12 -20.65 32.36
CA PHE A 6 16.94 -20.21 31.62
C PHE A 6 17.17 -18.94 30.79
N PHE A 7 18.09 -18.06 31.22
CA PHE A 7 18.34 -16.80 30.54
C PHE A 7 19.10 -16.96 29.21
N VAL A 8 19.97 -17.97 29.11
CA VAL A 8 20.76 -18.20 27.88
C VAL A 8 19.90 -18.77 26.75
N SER A 9 18.83 -19.51 27.06
CA SER A 9 17.97 -20.13 26.03
C SER A 9 17.00 -19.13 25.37
N LEU A 10 16.62 -18.04 26.06
CA LEU A 10 15.77 -17.00 25.49
C LEU A 10 16.57 -16.06 24.54
N LEU A 11 17.85 -15.85 24.83
CA LEU A 11 18.72 -14.99 24.02
C LEU A 11 19.07 -15.62 22.66
N VAL A 12 19.18 -16.94 22.56
CA VAL A 12 19.48 -17.63 21.29
C VAL A 12 18.26 -17.68 20.35
N LEU A 13 17.04 -17.61 20.90
CA LEU A 13 15.81 -17.55 20.11
C LEU A 13 15.60 -16.19 19.41
N LEU A 14 16.23 -15.12 19.93
CA LEU A 14 16.19 -13.79 19.30
C LEU A 14 17.19 -13.63 18.14
N PHE A 15 18.11 -14.58 17.94
CA PHE A 15 19.08 -14.57 16.83
C PHE A 15 18.78 -15.62 15.74
N LEU A 16 17.68 -16.37 15.87
CA LEU A 16 17.28 -17.40 14.90
C LEU A 16 16.11 -16.96 14.00
N TYR A 17 15.57 -15.77 14.20
CA TYR A 17 14.79 -15.11 13.16
C TYR A 17 15.77 -14.32 12.32
N PRO A 18 16.04 -14.72 11.06
CA PRO A 18 16.64 -13.77 10.15
C PRO A 18 15.63 -12.63 10.07
N ASN A 19 16.03 -11.43 10.51
CA ASN A 19 15.52 -10.20 9.94
C ASN A 19 16.05 -10.16 8.51
N ASP A 20 15.61 -11.10 7.66
CA ASP A 20 15.62 -10.90 6.22
C ASP A 20 14.47 -9.94 5.97
N LEU A 21 14.70 -8.68 6.33
CA LEU A 21 14.02 -7.52 5.76
C LEU A 21 14.46 -7.53 4.29
N MET A 22 13.76 -8.34 3.51
CA MET A 22 13.89 -8.34 2.06
C MET A 22 13.25 -7.01 1.62
N ALA A 23 14.05 -6.13 1.01
CA ALA A 23 13.52 -5.04 0.19
C ALA A 23 12.34 -5.58 -0.64
N ALA A 24 11.18 -4.95 -0.54
CA ALA A 24 9.98 -5.48 -1.16
C ALA A 24 10.14 -5.47 -2.68
N GLU A 25 10.37 -6.65 -3.27
CA GLU A 25 10.55 -6.81 -4.72
C GLU A 25 9.23 -6.47 -5.41
N LEU A 26 9.22 -5.41 -6.23
CA LEU A 26 8.05 -4.99 -7.00
C LEU A 26 7.70 -6.06 -8.06
N PRO A 27 6.41 -6.30 -8.35
CA PRO A 27 5.24 -5.64 -7.77
C PRO A 27 4.91 -6.14 -6.35
N ILE A 28 4.56 -5.20 -5.46
CA ILE A 28 4.10 -5.49 -4.10
C ILE A 28 2.63 -5.87 -4.16
N HIS A 29 2.29 -7.03 -3.58
CA HIS A 29 0.92 -7.53 -3.49
C HIS A 29 0.46 -7.58 -2.03
N LEU A 30 -0.52 -6.75 -1.69
CA LEU A 30 -1.18 -6.77 -0.38
C LEU A 30 -2.62 -7.23 -0.54
N GLN A 31 -3.10 -8.13 0.33
CA GLN A 31 -4.48 -8.62 0.28
C GLN A 31 -5.07 -8.72 1.67
N GLU A 32 -6.08 -7.90 1.95
CA GLU A 32 -6.73 -7.79 3.26
C GLU A 32 -8.20 -7.44 3.10
N GLU A 33 -9.06 -7.95 3.98
CA GLU A 33 -10.48 -7.55 4.12
C GLU A 33 -11.31 -7.49 2.82
N GLY A 34 -11.07 -8.40 1.87
CA GLY A 34 -11.79 -8.42 0.59
C GLY A 34 -11.25 -7.42 -0.44
N TRP A 35 -10.05 -6.88 -0.21
CA TRP A 35 -9.33 -6.01 -1.13
C TRP A 35 -7.99 -6.63 -1.50
N ARG A 36 -7.54 -6.37 -2.73
CA ARG A 36 -6.18 -6.64 -3.16
C ARG A 36 -5.57 -5.37 -3.72
N LEU A 37 -4.48 -4.90 -3.13
CA LEU A 37 -3.68 -3.79 -3.63
C LEU A 37 -2.43 -4.35 -4.32
N ILE A 38 -2.12 -3.81 -5.49
CA ILE A 38 -0.90 -4.09 -6.24
C ILE A 38 -0.20 -2.76 -6.46
N VAL A 39 1.08 -2.68 -6.12
CA VAL A 39 1.93 -1.52 -6.40
C VAL A 39 3.08 -1.96 -7.29
N ASP A 40 3.25 -1.31 -8.43
CA ASP A 40 4.27 -1.65 -9.43
C ASP A 40 4.93 -0.38 -9.97
N ILE A 41 6.05 -0.53 -10.67
CA ILE A 41 6.69 0.56 -11.41
C ILE A 41 5.83 0.90 -12.62
N SER A 42 5.51 2.17 -12.80
CA SER A 42 4.81 2.62 -14.00
C SER A 42 5.76 2.63 -15.19
N ASP A 43 5.40 1.96 -16.29
CA ASP A 43 6.16 2.00 -17.54
C ASP A 43 6.02 3.40 -18.17
N ALA A 44 6.88 4.33 -17.73
CA ALA A 44 6.85 5.76 -18.04
C ALA A 44 7.21 6.09 -19.52
N ASN A 45 6.97 5.15 -20.44
CA ASN A 45 7.22 5.34 -21.87
C ASN A 45 6.08 6.04 -22.63
N SER A 46 4.89 6.27 -22.05
CA SER A 46 3.80 6.91 -22.80
C SER A 46 3.67 8.42 -22.58
N ASP A 47 4.00 8.97 -21.40
CA ASP A 47 3.76 10.40 -21.13
C ASP A 47 4.86 10.99 -20.24
N ARG A 48 5.86 11.60 -20.88
CA ARG A 48 6.92 12.38 -20.24
C ARG A 48 6.33 13.49 -19.35
N LEU A 49 6.22 13.24 -18.05
CA LEU A 49 5.85 14.25 -17.06
C LEU A 49 6.79 14.32 -15.84
N CYS A 50 7.99 13.75 -15.90
CA CYS A 50 9.03 14.08 -14.92
C CYS A 50 9.91 15.22 -15.42
N GLN A 51 9.83 16.37 -14.77
CA GLN A 51 10.93 17.34 -14.75
C GLN A 51 12.12 16.72 -13.98
N PRO A 52 13.37 17.15 -14.24
CA PRO A 52 14.53 16.59 -13.54
C PRO A 52 14.43 16.77 -12.02
N GLY A 53 14.47 15.65 -11.30
CA GLY A 53 14.45 15.50 -9.83
C GLY A 53 14.41 14.02 -9.44
N ASP A 54 14.64 13.71 -8.16
CA ASP A 54 14.68 12.34 -7.59
C ASP A 54 13.25 11.81 -7.31
N ILE A 55 12.47 11.59 -8.38
CA ILE A 55 11.07 11.14 -8.31
C ILE A 55 10.91 9.85 -9.12
N ASP A 56 10.36 8.83 -8.48
CA ASP A 56 9.98 7.55 -9.08
C ASP A 56 8.48 7.54 -9.43
N MET A 57 8.11 6.74 -10.44
CA MET A 57 6.74 6.66 -10.95
C MET A 57 6.14 5.30 -10.71
N TYR A 58 5.04 5.25 -9.95
CA TYR A 58 4.36 4.01 -9.58
C TYR A 58 2.96 3.90 -10.19
N GLU A 59 2.50 2.67 -10.36
CA GLU A 59 1.12 2.31 -10.69
C GLU A 59 0.52 1.53 -9.52
N LEU A 60 -0.69 1.92 -9.10
CA LEU A 60 -1.48 1.20 -8.11
C LEU A 60 -2.69 0.55 -8.76
N THR A 61 -2.94 -0.70 -8.44
CA THR A 61 -4.15 -1.41 -8.82
C THR A 61 -4.88 -1.92 -7.58
N LEU A 62 -6.07 -1.40 -7.32
CA LEU A 62 -6.96 -1.85 -6.26
C LEU A 62 -8.06 -2.75 -6.83
N ALA A 63 -8.07 -4.03 -6.44
CA ALA A 63 -9.08 -5.00 -6.83
C ALA A 63 -10.08 -5.27 -5.71
N ASN A 64 -11.38 -5.21 -6.04
CA ASN A 64 -12.45 -5.69 -5.16
C ASN A 64 -12.53 -7.21 -5.25
N THR A 65 -12.00 -7.90 -4.23
CA THR A 65 -12.08 -9.37 -4.11
C THR A 65 -13.26 -9.82 -3.25
N SER A 66 -14.05 -8.88 -2.73
CA SER A 66 -15.27 -9.16 -1.98
C SER A 66 -16.39 -9.58 -2.92
N GLY A 67 -17.32 -10.39 -2.40
CA GLY A 67 -18.48 -10.86 -3.17
C GLY A 67 -19.56 -9.81 -3.44
N SER A 68 -19.34 -8.55 -3.05
CA SER A 68 -20.31 -7.46 -3.18
C SER A 68 -19.75 -6.29 -3.98
N LYS A 69 -20.66 -5.55 -4.61
CA LYS A 69 -20.41 -4.30 -5.32
C LYS A 69 -20.31 -3.15 -4.30
N LYS A 70 -19.34 -2.25 -4.48
CA LYS A 70 -18.99 -1.22 -3.49
C LYS A 70 -18.72 0.13 -4.17
N ASN A 71 -19.21 1.21 -3.57
CA ASN A 71 -18.76 2.56 -3.94
C ASN A 71 -17.41 2.79 -3.25
N VAL A 72 -16.36 3.17 -3.98
CA VAL A 72 -14.97 3.17 -3.48
C VAL A 72 -14.36 4.55 -3.65
N THR A 73 -13.52 4.97 -2.72
CA THR A 73 -12.65 6.15 -2.89
C THR A 73 -11.27 5.77 -2.37
N MET A 74 -10.23 6.13 -3.12
CA MET A 74 -8.85 5.77 -2.79
C MET A 74 -8.02 7.03 -2.60
N HIS A 75 -7.46 7.19 -1.40
CA HIS A 75 -6.50 8.23 -1.11
C HIS A 75 -5.10 7.61 -0.98
N THR A 76 -4.12 8.27 -1.56
CA THR A 76 -2.71 7.85 -1.49
C THR A 76 -1.91 9.00 -0.91
N PHE A 77 -1.16 8.72 0.15
CA PHE A 77 -0.36 9.70 0.87
C PHE A 77 1.12 9.30 0.82
N ASP A 78 1.98 10.22 0.38
CA ASP A 78 3.41 10.12 0.65
C ASP A 78 3.70 10.62 2.08
N GLN A 79 4.61 9.95 2.79
CA GLN A 79 5.10 10.44 4.07
C GLN A 79 6.54 10.90 3.89
N LEU A 80 6.76 12.22 3.93
CA LEU A 80 8.08 12.84 3.85
C LEU A 80 8.25 13.86 4.98
N ASP A 81 9.22 13.64 5.88
CA ASP A 81 9.57 14.57 6.96
C ASP A 81 8.34 15.13 7.70
N ASP A 82 7.44 14.24 8.15
CA ASP A 82 6.22 14.59 8.89
C ASP A 82 5.15 15.37 8.07
N ARG A 83 5.36 15.53 6.76
CA ARG A 83 4.38 16.10 5.82
C ARG A 83 3.69 14.99 5.03
N HIS A 84 2.37 15.07 4.96
CA HIS A 84 1.53 14.18 4.14
C HIS A 84 1.06 14.95 2.91
N ARG A 85 1.29 14.46 1.69
CA ARG A 85 0.60 14.98 0.49
C ARG A 85 -0.42 13.95 0.03
N ASP A 86 -1.68 14.37 0.01
CA ASP A 86 -2.77 13.57 -0.55
C ASP A 86 -2.77 13.73 -2.07
N HIS A 87 -2.62 12.61 -2.79
CA HIS A 87 -2.78 12.53 -4.23
C HIS A 87 -4.17 12.00 -4.63
N GLY A 88 -5.10 11.91 -3.67
CA GLY A 88 -6.30 11.09 -3.70
C GLY A 88 -7.14 11.14 -4.96
N LEU A 89 -7.65 9.96 -5.32
CA LEU A 89 -8.60 9.73 -6.39
C LEU A 89 -9.96 9.36 -5.79
N ALA A 90 -10.92 10.28 -5.88
CA ALA A 90 -12.31 9.98 -5.64
C ALA A 90 -12.92 9.31 -6.88
N VAL A 91 -13.51 8.13 -6.69
CA VAL A 91 -14.33 7.48 -7.73
C VAL A 91 -15.79 7.84 -7.42
N GLU A 92 -16.49 8.43 -8.40
CA GLU A 92 -17.85 8.98 -8.20
C GLU A 92 -18.92 7.87 -8.16
N GLU A 93 -20.13 8.19 -7.68
CA GLU A 93 -21.28 7.26 -7.56
C GLU A 93 -21.64 6.51 -8.86
N THR A 94 -21.24 7.02 -10.02
CA THR A 94 -21.43 6.35 -11.32
C THR A 94 -20.43 5.22 -11.59
N ASP A 95 -19.29 5.22 -10.90
CA ASP A 95 -18.17 4.28 -11.08
C ASP A 95 -18.07 3.30 -9.90
N VAL A 96 -19.21 2.72 -9.53
CA VAL A 96 -19.27 1.67 -8.50
C VAL A 96 -18.43 0.46 -8.92
N LEU A 97 -17.49 0.01 -8.09
CA LEU A 97 -16.56 -1.06 -8.43
C LEU A 97 -17.23 -2.45 -8.30
N PRO A 98 -17.47 -3.17 -9.42
CA PRO A 98 -18.07 -4.49 -9.38
C PRO A 98 -17.17 -5.52 -8.69
N THR A 99 -17.74 -6.65 -8.29
CA THR A 99 -16.96 -7.81 -7.83
C THR A 99 -15.94 -8.25 -8.87
N ASN A 100 -14.70 -8.49 -8.44
CA ASN A 100 -13.55 -8.83 -9.28
C ASN A 100 -13.13 -7.76 -10.29
N ALA A 101 -13.64 -6.54 -10.18
CA ALA A 101 -13.12 -5.42 -10.94
C ALA A 101 -11.95 -4.76 -10.21
N SER A 102 -11.13 -4.04 -10.96
CA SER A 102 -10.00 -3.29 -10.45
C SER A 102 -10.05 -1.82 -10.84
N LEU A 103 -9.54 -0.98 -9.95
CA LEU A 103 -9.31 0.44 -10.13
C LEU A 103 -7.79 0.66 -10.26
N GLY A 104 -7.37 1.38 -11.29
CA GLY A 104 -5.96 1.68 -11.53
C GLY A 104 -5.65 3.17 -11.36
N VAL A 105 -4.57 3.49 -10.65
CA VAL A 105 -3.94 4.82 -10.63
C VAL A 105 -2.57 4.69 -11.26
N ARG A 106 -2.31 5.48 -12.31
CA ARG A 106 -1.07 5.43 -13.08
C ARG A 106 -0.26 6.71 -12.89
N ASN A 107 1.05 6.60 -13.09
CA ASN A 107 1.97 7.74 -13.01
C ASN A 107 1.86 8.48 -11.67
N LEU A 108 1.77 7.74 -10.54
CA LEU A 108 1.82 8.36 -9.22
C LEU A 108 3.28 8.77 -8.95
N PRO A 109 3.57 10.09 -8.86
CA PRO A 109 4.92 10.55 -8.59
C PRO A 109 5.21 10.41 -7.09
N ILE A 110 6.26 9.66 -6.76
CA ILE A 110 6.70 9.47 -5.38
C ILE A 110 8.17 9.90 -5.29
N ALA A 111 8.53 10.70 -4.29
CA ALA A 111 9.91 11.08 -4.07
C ALA A 111 10.74 9.86 -3.60
N GLN A 112 12.00 9.77 -4.03
CA GLN A 112 12.86 8.61 -3.74
C GLN A 112 13.16 8.39 -2.25
N ASP A 113 12.97 9.42 -1.43
CA ASP A 113 13.16 9.41 0.02
C ASP A 113 11.92 8.97 0.81
N VAL A 114 10.84 8.57 0.13
CA VAL A 114 9.62 8.05 0.75
C VAL A 114 9.81 6.57 1.08
N GLU A 115 9.86 6.25 2.38
CA GLU A 115 9.98 4.87 2.87
C GLU A 115 8.66 4.10 2.79
N THR A 116 7.54 4.78 3.05
CA THR A 116 6.20 4.18 3.14
C THR A 116 5.18 4.98 2.35
N LEU A 117 4.39 4.28 1.54
CA LEU A 117 3.20 4.80 0.86
C LEU A 117 1.95 4.33 1.57
N ASP A 118 1.17 5.28 2.07
CA ASP A 118 -0.11 4.99 2.72
C ASP A 118 -1.26 5.03 1.71
N VAL A 119 -2.03 3.94 1.64
CA VAL A 119 -3.19 3.84 0.76
C VAL A 119 -4.44 3.63 1.61
N LEU A 120 -5.28 4.67 1.69
CA LEU A 120 -6.55 4.63 2.40
C LEU A 120 -7.69 4.37 1.42
N ILE A 121 -8.47 3.34 1.72
CA ILE A 121 -9.66 2.97 0.97
C ILE A 121 -10.87 3.29 1.83
N LEU A 122 -11.79 4.05 1.27
CA LEU A 122 -13.12 4.29 1.82
C LEU A 122 -14.13 3.55 0.93
N TRP A 123 -15.08 2.84 1.54
CA TRP A 123 -16.18 2.27 0.75
C TRP A 123 -17.52 2.32 1.47
N GLN A 124 -18.58 2.26 0.68
CA GLN A 124 -19.96 2.11 1.15
C GLN A 124 -20.55 0.80 0.65
N GLU A 125 -21.19 0.03 1.54
CA GLU A 125 -21.92 -1.18 1.16
C GLU A 125 -23.32 -0.85 0.64
N GLU A 126 -23.73 -1.47 -0.47
CA GLU A 126 -25.07 -1.24 -1.05
C GLU A 126 -26.20 -1.80 -0.18
N ALA A 127 -25.93 -2.82 0.64
CA ALA A 127 -26.96 -3.53 1.40
C ALA A 127 -27.57 -2.69 2.54
N ASP A 128 -26.75 -1.89 3.23
CA ASP A 128 -27.14 -1.11 4.40
C ASP A 128 -26.68 0.35 4.36
N GLY A 129 -25.94 0.74 3.33
CA GLY A 129 -25.40 2.09 3.17
C GLY A 129 -24.29 2.43 4.18
N GLN A 130 -23.76 1.45 4.90
CA GLN A 130 -22.72 1.68 5.90
C GLN A 130 -21.38 2.02 5.23
N TYR A 131 -20.67 2.98 5.82
CA TYR A 131 -19.34 3.39 5.41
C TYR A 131 -18.27 2.63 6.19
N PHE A 132 -17.22 2.25 5.47
CA PHE A 132 -16.07 1.52 5.97
C PHE A 132 -14.79 2.16 5.47
N LYS A 133 -13.70 1.86 6.17
CA LYS A 133 -12.36 2.29 5.80
C LYS A 133 -11.36 1.18 6.02
N HIS A 134 -10.35 1.11 5.17
CA HIS A 134 -9.22 0.19 5.29
C HIS A 134 -7.95 0.90 4.86
N HIS A 135 -6.84 0.57 5.49
CA HIS A 135 -5.56 1.26 5.30
C HIS A 135 -4.49 0.22 4.99
N PHE A 136 -3.84 0.38 3.84
CA PHE A 136 -2.64 -0.35 3.48
C PHE A 136 -1.41 0.54 3.72
N SER A 137 -0.40 -0.01 4.38
CA SER A 137 0.92 0.59 4.53
C SER A 137 1.87 -0.16 3.60
N VAL A 138 2.34 0.49 2.55
CA VAL A 138 3.17 -0.12 1.50
C VAL A 138 4.62 0.30 1.70
N PRO A 139 5.54 -0.61 2.07
CA PRO A 139 6.96 -0.28 2.15
C PRO A 139 7.55 -0.15 0.74
N LEU A 140 8.11 1.01 0.39
CA LEU A 140 8.68 1.28 -0.93
C LEU A 140 10.20 1.11 -1.00
N GLN A 141 10.91 1.43 0.09
CA GLN A 141 12.36 1.23 0.25
C GLN A 141 12.70 0.95 1.71
N ASP A 142 13.85 0.30 1.96
CA ASP A 142 14.33 0.05 3.31
C ASP A 142 14.61 1.38 4.02
N ALA A 143 14.01 1.57 5.19
CA ALA A 143 14.44 2.60 6.14
C ALA A 143 15.86 2.22 6.60
N ASP A 144 16.88 2.92 6.06
CA ASP A 144 18.30 2.74 6.41
C ASP A 144 18.60 2.93 7.91
#